data_AF-A0AAW1B8H7-F1
#
_entry.id   AF-A0AAW1B8H7-F1
#
_cell.length_a   1.000
_cell.length_b   1.000
_cell.length_c   1.000
_cell.angle_alpha   90.00
_cell.angle_beta   90.00
_cell.angle_gamma   90.00
#
_symmetry.space_group_name_H-M   'P 1'
#
loop_
_entity.id
_entity.type
_entity.pdbx_description
1 polymer ?
#
loop_
_entity_poly.entity_id
_entity_poly.type
_entity_poly.pdbx_seq_one_letter_code
_entity_poly.pdbx_strand_id
1 'polypeptide(L)'
;MDRVKPEVREFKEKCILVTTWIQFMIPKIEDGNDFGVAVQEKVLERITALKTKAEAFQTTIAKYFLERGDAVAKASKETHVMDYRCLVHERDEAIYREMQIMVLDIRGFYAELYHILSKNLEKVTNPKGEEKPSIRRSLWRQSVTAQGRRGGGGGGFPIRTSKAPLEQVEERNL
;
A
#
# COMPACT_ATOMS: atom_id res chain seq x y z
N MET A 1 21.07 1.22 -14.52
CA MET A 1 19.79 1.97 -14.55
C MET A 1 18.58 1.07 -14.77
N ASP A 2 18.69 -0.01 -15.55
CA ASP A 2 17.53 -0.83 -15.97
C ASP A 2 16.82 -1.54 -14.82
N ARG A 3 17.49 -1.71 -13.69
CA ARG A 3 16.88 -2.21 -12.45
C ARG A 3 16.20 -1.12 -11.62
N VAL A 4 16.68 0.12 -11.66
CA VAL A 4 16.17 1.22 -10.82
C VAL A 4 14.93 1.86 -11.44
N LYS A 5 14.91 2.04 -12.76
CA LYS A 5 13.77 2.65 -13.48
C LYS A 5 12.44 1.90 -13.24
N PRO A 6 12.39 0.54 -13.30
CA PRO A 6 11.18 -0.21 -12.98
C PRO A 6 10.70 0.00 -11.55
N GLU A 7 11.60 0.02 -10.56
CA GLU A 7 11.25 0.23 -9.15
C GLU A 7 10.60 1.60 -8.92
N VAL A 8 11.17 2.66 -9.53
CA VAL A 8 10.59 4.01 -9.48
C VAL A 8 9.18 4.03 -10.10
N ARG A 9 9.03 3.36 -11.25
CA ARG A 9 7.75 3.28 -11.96
C ARG A 9 6.72 2.51 -11.14
N GLU A 10 7.08 1.33 -10.63
CA GLU A 10 6.18 0.49 -9.84
C GLU A 10 5.73 1.22 -8.58
N PHE A 11 6.64 1.86 -7.85
CA PHE A 11 6.28 2.64 -6.66
C PHE A 11 5.23 3.71 -6.98
N LYS A 12 5.41 4.47 -8.07
CA LYS A 12 4.43 5.46 -8.53
C LYS A 12 3.08 4.82 -8.88
N GLU A 13 3.08 3.69 -9.58
CA GLU A 13 1.84 2.96 -9.90
C GLU A 13 1.12 2.49 -8.63
N LYS A 14 1.84 2.01 -7.61
CA LYS A 14 1.26 1.66 -6.30
C LYS A 14 0.70 2.90 -5.58
N CYS A 15 1.40 4.04 -5.60
CA CYS A 15 0.87 5.29 -5.03
C CYS A 15 -0.45 5.69 -5.68
N ILE A 16 -0.52 5.66 -7.01
CA ILE A 16 -1.76 5.98 -7.75
C ILE A 16 -2.88 5.03 -7.35
N LEU A 17 -2.60 3.72 -7.30
CA LEU A 17 -3.58 2.71 -6.90
C LEU A 17 -4.14 2.98 -5.50
N VAL A 18 -3.27 3.23 -4.52
CA VAL A 18 -3.70 3.49 -3.13
C VAL A 18 -4.42 4.83 -3.02
N THR A 19 -3.96 5.88 -3.70
CA THR A 19 -4.65 7.17 -3.76
C THR A 19 -6.07 7.02 -4.29
N THR A 20 -6.25 6.32 -5.41
CA THR A 20 -7.57 6.06 -5.99
C THR A 20 -8.45 5.23 -5.05
N TRP A 21 -7.88 4.22 -4.39
CA TRP A 21 -8.61 3.44 -3.38
C TRP A 21 -9.13 4.33 -2.23
N ILE A 22 -8.29 5.19 -1.66
CA ILE A 22 -8.72 6.09 -0.57
C ILE A 22 -9.76 7.09 -1.06
N GLN A 23 -9.62 7.63 -2.27
CA GLN A 23 -10.62 8.53 -2.87
C GLN A 23 -12.00 7.88 -2.96
N PHE A 24 -12.08 6.58 -3.28
CA PHE A 24 -13.35 5.84 -3.27
C PHE A 24 -13.89 5.55 -1.86
N MET A 25 -13.07 5.65 -0.82
CA MET A 25 -13.50 5.53 0.57
C MET A 25 -13.99 6.86 1.18
N ILE A 26 -13.88 7.98 0.45
CA ILE A 26 -14.39 9.27 0.92
C ILE A 26 -15.93 9.23 0.91
N PRO A 27 -16.59 9.45 2.06
CA PRO A 27 -18.04 9.40 2.16
C PRO A 27 -18.70 10.62 1.50
N LYS A 28 -20.02 10.60 1.41
CA LYS A 28 -20.79 11.78 1.01
C LYS A 28 -20.48 12.95 1.96
N ILE A 29 -20.42 14.16 1.40
CA ILE A 29 -20.26 15.40 2.17
C ILE A 29 -21.54 15.63 2.99
N GLU A 30 -21.36 15.78 4.29
CA GLU A 30 -22.40 16.00 5.30
C GLU A 30 -21.89 17.03 6.32
N ASP A 31 -22.79 17.64 7.09
CA ASP A 31 -22.40 18.61 8.11
C ASP A 31 -21.98 17.87 9.40
N GLY A 32 -20.68 17.94 9.72
CA GLY A 32 -20.12 17.37 10.94
C GLY A 32 -19.62 15.92 10.83
N ASN A 33 -18.96 15.47 11.91
CA ASN A 33 -18.25 14.18 11.97
C ASN A 33 -17.17 14.03 10.87
N ASP A 34 -16.43 15.09 10.58
CA ASP A 34 -15.45 15.12 9.47
C ASP A 34 -14.03 14.77 9.87
N PHE A 35 -13.80 14.41 11.14
CA PHE A 35 -12.46 14.04 11.61
C PHE A 35 -11.87 12.86 10.82
N GLY A 36 -12.67 11.82 10.53
CA GLY A 36 -12.20 10.70 9.71
C GLY A 36 -11.84 11.10 8.28
N VAL A 37 -12.60 12.04 7.70
CA VAL A 37 -12.35 12.58 6.36
C VAL A 37 -11.06 13.41 6.36
N ALA A 38 -10.84 14.26 7.37
CA ALA A 38 -9.60 15.01 7.54
C ALA A 38 -8.37 14.08 7.68
N VAL A 39 -8.52 12.92 8.32
CA VAL A 39 -7.47 11.89 8.36
C VAL A 39 -7.21 11.31 6.97
N GLN A 40 -8.26 10.99 6.19
CA GLN A 40 -8.11 10.55 4.79
C GLN A 40 -7.35 11.58 3.95
N GLU A 41 -7.71 12.85 4.04
CA GLU A 41 -7.03 13.95 3.34
C GLU A 41 -5.55 14.05 3.72
N LYS A 42 -5.23 13.93 5.02
CA LYS A 42 -3.84 13.97 5.49
C LYS A 42 -3.01 12.79 4.98
N VAL A 43 -3.61 11.60 4.91
CA VAL A 43 -2.96 10.43 4.32
C VAL A 43 -2.73 10.64 2.82
N LEU A 44 -3.72 11.15 2.09
CA LEU A 44 -3.62 11.47 0.66
C LEU A 44 -2.53 12.50 0.36
N GLU A 45 -2.43 13.56 1.17
CA GLU A 45 -1.36 14.56 1.09
C GLU A 45 0.01 13.88 1.20
N ARG A 46 0.15 12.95 2.16
CA ARG A 46 1.43 12.25 2.36
C ARG A 46 1.78 11.33 1.21
N ILE A 47 0.83 10.56 0.69
CA ILE A 47 1.04 9.70 -0.49
C ILE A 47 1.48 10.55 -1.69
N THR A 48 0.83 11.71 -1.89
CA THR A 48 1.17 12.65 -2.96
C THR A 48 2.60 13.15 -2.80
N ALA A 49 3.02 13.54 -1.59
CA ALA A 49 4.38 13.98 -1.32
C ALA A 49 5.43 12.89 -1.65
N LEU A 50 5.15 11.62 -1.30
CA LEU A 50 6.04 10.50 -1.64
C LEU A 50 6.10 10.24 -3.15
N LYS A 51 4.97 10.28 -3.84
CA LYS A 51 4.89 10.15 -5.30
C LYS A 51 5.72 11.24 -6.00
N THR A 52 5.61 12.50 -5.56
CA THR A 52 6.38 13.63 -6.13
C THR A 52 7.88 13.45 -5.95
N LYS A 53 8.33 12.93 -4.79
CA LYS A 53 9.75 12.61 -4.57
C LYS A 53 10.23 11.53 -5.55
N ALA A 54 9.45 10.47 -5.74
CA ALA A 54 9.78 9.42 -6.70
C ALA A 54 9.78 9.93 -8.16
N GLU A 55 8.92 10.90 -8.50
CA GLU A 55 8.93 11.57 -9.81
C GLU A 55 10.22 12.35 -10.07
N ALA A 56 10.78 12.99 -9.05
CA ALA A 56 12.04 13.72 -9.17
C ALA A 56 13.21 12.80 -9.61
N PHE A 57 13.19 11.52 -9.24
CA PHE A 57 14.21 10.56 -9.67
C PHE A 57 14.25 10.37 -11.18
N GLN A 58 13.10 10.45 -11.87
CA GLN A 58 13.06 10.36 -13.33
C GLN A 58 13.79 11.55 -13.98
N THR A 59 13.65 12.74 -13.41
CA THR A 59 14.37 13.95 -13.84
C THR A 59 15.88 13.80 -13.64
N THR A 60 16.32 13.29 -12.49
CA THR A 60 17.75 13.04 -12.23
C THR A 60 18.35 12.07 -13.24
N ILE A 61 17.63 10.99 -13.56
CA ILE A 61 18.06 9.99 -14.56
C ILE A 61 18.15 10.60 -15.96
N ALA A 62 17.15 11.41 -16.37
CA ALA A 62 17.17 12.07 -17.67
C ALA A 62 18.33 13.08 -17.78
N LYS A 63 18.57 13.84 -16.70
CA LYS A 63 19.64 14.83 -16.62
C LYS A 63 21.03 14.20 -16.81
N TYR A 64 21.26 13.00 -16.25
CA TYR A 64 22.52 12.28 -16.45
C TYR A 64 22.85 12.06 -17.94
N PHE A 65 21.89 11.62 -18.75
CA PHE A 65 22.14 11.36 -20.16
C PHE A 65 22.51 12.64 -20.93
N LEU A 66 21.84 13.76 -20.62
CA LEU A 66 22.15 15.06 -21.21
C LEU A 66 23.55 15.52 -20.80
N GLU A 67 23.84 15.56 -19.50
CA GLU A 67 25.11 16.07 -18.99
C GLU A 67 26.30 15.20 -19.39
N ARG A 68 26.12 13.88 -19.42
CA ARG A 68 27.16 12.96 -19.89
C ARG A 68 27.38 13.12 -21.39
N GLY A 69 26.32 13.25 -22.18
CA GLY A 69 26.41 13.51 -23.62
C GLY A 69 27.22 14.78 -23.90
N ASP A 70 26.92 15.86 -23.19
CA ASP A 70 27.65 17.14 -23.30
C ASP A 70 29.12 17.00 -22.88
N ALA A 71 29.40 16.28 -21.78
CA ALA A 71 30.77 16.03 -21.33
C ALA A 71 31.57 15.23 -22.37
N VAL A 72 30.99 14.19 -22.94
CA VAL A 72 31.61 13.39 -24.01
C VAL A 72 31.84 14.23 -25.27
N ALA A 73 30.87 15.06 -25.67
CA ALA A 73 31.01 15.94 -26.83
C ALA A 73 32.12 16.99 -26.65
N LYS A 74 32.31 17.51 -25.44
CA LYS A 74 33.44 18.41 -25.12
C LYS A 74 34.77 17.66 -25.14
N ALA A 75 34.83 16.49 -24.53
CA ALA A 75 36.04 15.66 -24.49
C ALA A 75 36.52 15.21 -25.88
N SER A 76 35.60 15.01 -26.83
CA SER A 76 35.94 14.62 -28.20
C SER A 76 36.41 15.79 -29.07
N LYS A 77 35.88 17.00 -28.84
CA LYS A 77 36.28 18.22 -29.57
C LYS A 77 37.57 18.82 -29.04
N GLU A 78 37.68 18.96 -27.72
CA GLU A 78 38.81 19.59 -27.04
C GLU A 78 39.74 18.53 -26.45
N THR A 79 40.41 17.77 -27.33
CA THR A 79 41.15 16.55 -26.95
C THR A 79 42.31 16.79 -25.98
N HIS A 80 42.82 18.02 -25.93
CA HIS A 80 43.93 18.44 -25.07
C HIS A 80 43.48 18.82 -23.65
N VAL A 81 42.18 19.11 -23.45
CA VAL A 81 41.62 19.45 -22.14
C VAL A 81 41.20 18.16 -21.43
N MET A 82 42.12 17.61 -20.64
CA MET A 82 41.92 16.33 -19.97
C MET A 82 40.80 16.36 -18.90
N ASP A 83 40.47 17.53 -18.37
CA ASP A 83 39.38 17.70 -17.41
C ASP A 83 38.02 17.25 -17.97
N TYR A 84 37.80 17.35 -19.27
CA TYR A 84 36.55 16.85 -19.86
C TYR A 84 36.45 15.33 -19.82
N ARG A 85 37.57 14.60 -19.84
CA ARG A 85 37.58 13.14 -19.66
C ARG A 85 37.29 12.79 -18.20
N CYS A 86 37.91 13.50 -17.26
CA CYS A 86 37.61 13.38 -15.84
C CYS A 86 36.13 13.68 -15.54
N LEU A 87 35.56 14.70 -16.19
CA LEU A 87 34.15 15.05 -16.03
C LEU A 87 33.21 13.92 -16.44
N VAL A 88 33.51 13.17 -17.52
CA VAL A 88 32.70 12.00 -17.91
C VAL A 88 32.71 10.95 -16.80
N HIS A 89 33.88 10.65 -16.24
CA HIS A 89 34.00 9.70 -15.12
C HIS A 89 33.26 10.19 -13.87
N GLU A 90 33.38 11.48 -13.53
CA GLU A 90 32.68 12.06 -12.40
C GLU A 90 31.16 12.00 -12.57
N ARG A 91 30.62 12.22 -13.79
CA ARG A 91 29.18 12.03 -14.06
C ARG A 91 28.75 10.58 -13.85
N ASP A 92 29.57 9.62 -14.28
CA ASP A 92 29.30 8.19 -14.14
C ASP A 92 29.31 7.75 -12.66
N GLU A 93 30.25 8.24 -11.86
CA GLU A 93 30.29 7.97 -10.43
C GLU A 93 29.15 8.65 -9.66
N ALA A 94 28.85 9.90 -9.99
CA ALA A 94 27.76 10.66 -9.36
C ALA A 94 26.42 9.93 -9.55
N ILE A 95 26.11 9.51 -10.78
CA ILE A 95 24.83 8.82 -11.03
C ILE A 95 24.75 7.45 -10.37
N TYR A 96 25.90 6.76 -10.18
CA TYR A 96 25.93 5.50 -9.45
C TYR A 96 25.55 5.70 -7.98
N ARG A 97 26.12 6.71 -7.31
CA ARG A 97 25.78 7.08 -5.93
C ARG A 97 24.32 7.48 -5.80
N GLU A 98 23.83 8.32 -6.71
CA GLU A 98 22.42 8.72 -6.78
C GLU A 98 21.49 7.51 -6.94
N MET A 99 21.82 6.54 -7.80
CA MET A 99 21.02 5.32 -7.94
C MET A 99 20.96 4.50 -6.64
N GLN A 100 22.04 4.44 -5.86
CA GLN A 100 22.03 3.74 -4.56
C GLN A 100 21.07 4.44 -3.59
N ILE A 101 21.12 5.78 -3.54
CA ILE A 101 20.23 6.59 -2.70
C ILE A 101 18.77 6.39 -3.13
N MET A 102 18.47 6.43 -4.43
CA MET A 102 17.12 6.20 -4.96
C MET A 102 16.52 4.87 -4.48
N VAL A 103 17.29 3.78 -4.51
CA VAL A 103 16.81 2.46 -4.06
C VAL A 103 16.54 2.45 -2.55
N LEU A 104 17.41 3.09 -1.76
CA LEU A 104 17.22 3.23 -0.32
C LEU A 104 15.97 4.06 0.01
N ASP A 105 15.76 5.15 -0.73
CA ASP A 105 14.60 6.02 -0.59
C ASP A 105 13.30 5.31 -0.98
N ILE A 106 13.26 4.57 -2.09
CA ILE A 106 12.08 3.78 -2.49
C ILE A 106 11.70 2.78 -1.38
N ARG A 107 12.67 2.07 -0.82
CA ARG A 107 12.43 1.18 0.33
C ARG A 107 11.87 1.95 1.52
N GLY A 108 12.43 3.12 1.81
CA GLY A 108 11.93 4.03 2.86
C GLY A 108 10.50 4.47 2.60
N PHE A 109 10.16 4.83 1.37
CA PHE A 109 8.83 5.28 0.99
C PHE A 109 7.79 4.15 1.14
N TYR A 110 8.11 2.92 0.78
CA TYR A 110 7.23 1.77 1.03
C TYR A 110 6.98 1.55 2.52
N ALA A 111 8.03 1.60 3.35
CA ALA A 111 7.90 1.46 4.79
C ALA A 111 7.02 2.57 5.38
N GLU A 112 7.21 3.80 4.92
CA GLU A 112 6.46 4.96 5.38
C GLU A 112 4.99 4.91 4.94
N LEU A 113 4.73 4.53 3.68
CA LEU A 113 3.39 4.30 3.14
C LEU A 113 2.65 3.24 3.95
N TYR A 114 3.29 2.11 4.22
CA TYR A 114 2.73 1.05 5.04
C TYR A 114 2.45 1.54 6.47
N HIS A 115 3.39 2.27 7.08
CA HIS A 115 3.24 2.79 8.43
C HIS A 115 2.03 3.74 8.57
N ILE A 116 1.93 4.74 7.69
CA ILE A 116 0.83 5.71 7.76
C ILE A 116 -0.53 5.07 7.46
N LEU A 117 -0.60 4.14 6.50
CA LEU A 117 -1.84 3.44 6.19
C LEU A 117 -2.28 2.52 7.32
N SER A 118 -1.36 1.71 7.85
CA SER A 118 -1.68 0.74 8.92
C SER A 118 -2.15 1.42 10.20
N LYS A 119 -1.51 2.55 10.59
CA LYS A 119 -1.90 3.31 11.78
C LYS A 119 -3.27 3.99 11.65
N ASN A 120 -3.68 4.33 10.43
CA ASN A 120 -4.90 5.09 10.18
C ASN A 120 -6.00 4.26 9.48
N LEU A 121 -5.82 2.94 9.36
CA LEU A 121 -6.64 2.07 8.51
C LEU A 121 -8.14 2.13 8.86
N GLU A 122 -8.46 2.20 10.15
CA GLU A 122 -9.85 2.29 10.61
C GLU A 122 -10.51 3.58 10.13
N LYS A 123 -9.83 4.72 10.24
CA LYS A 123 -10.35 6.02 9.78
C LYS A 123 -10.35 6.14 8.26
N VAL A 124 -9.39 5.50 7.59
CA VAL A 124 -9.37 5.44 6.12
C VAL A 124 -10.53 4.61 5.58
N THR A 125 -10.90 3.51 6.24
CA THR A 125 -11.94 2.59 5.74
C THR A 125 -13.35 2.84 6.29
N ASN A 126 -13.46 3.46 7.46
CA ASN A 126 -14.71 3.80 8.11
C ASN A 126 -14.64 5.19 8.76
N PRO A 127 -14.54 6.27 7.95
CA PRO A 127 -14.30 7.62 8.45
C PRO A 127 -15.44 8.14 9.34
N LYS A 128 -16.69 7.72 9.10
CA LYS A 128 -17.88 8.14 9.86
C LYS A 128 -18.19 7.22 11.05
N GLY A 129 -17.51 6.09 11.19
CA GLY A 129 -17.67 5.19 12.34
C GLY A 129 -18.96 4.35 12.29
N GLU A 130 -19.46 4.02 11.11
CA GLU A 130 -20.63 3.16 10.94
C GLU A 130 -20.37 1.78 11.58
N GLU A 131 -21.37 1.20 12.25
CA GLU A 131 -21.23 -0.17 12.74
C GLU A 131 -21.00 -1.10 11.55
N LYS A 132 -19.85 -1.76 11.50
CA LYS A 132 -19.61 -2.84 10.53
C LYS A 132 -20.79 -3.81 10.64
N PRO A 133 -21.52 -4.11 9.54
CA PRO A 133 -22.65 -5.01 9.61
C PRO A 133 -22.17 -6.32 10.22
N SER A 134 -22.62 -6.59 11.45
CA SER A 134 -22.20 -7.78 12.17
C SER A 134 -22.91 -8.97 11.54
N ILE A 135 -22.34 -9.54 10.47
CA ILE A 135 -22.85 -10.77 9.83
C ILE A 135 -23.02 -11.91 10.86
N ARG A 136 -22.36 -11.82 12.02
CA ARG A 136 -22.43 -12.82 13.10
C ARG A 136 -23.64 -12.72 14.06
N ARG A 137 -24.48 -11.68 14.03
CA ARG A 137 -25.59 -11.55 15.00
C ARG A 137 -27.00 -11.79 14.45
N SER A 138 -27.20 -11.69 13.14
CA SER A 138 -28.54 -11.91 12.54
C SER A 138 -28.89 -13.39 12.34
N LEU A 139 -27.90 -14.26 12.07
CA LEU A 139 -28.14 -15.69 11.85
C LEU A 139 -28.39 -16.48 13.15
N TRP A 140 -27.75 -16.09 14.26
CA TRP A 140 -27.97 -16.75 15.55
C TRP A 140 -29.33 -16.40 16.15
N ARG A 141 -29.81 -15.16 15.95
CA ARG A 141 -31.10 -14.71 16.48
C ARG A 141 -32.30 -15.33 15.73
N GLN A 142 -32.14 -15.66 14.44
CA GLN A 142 -33.14 -16.41 13.66
C GLN A 142 -33.18 -17.91 14.02
N SER A 143 -32.04 -18.49 14.42
CA SER A 143 -31.98 -19.91 14.83
C SER A 143 -32.68 -20.16 16.18
N VAL A 144 -32.53 -19.22 17.15
CA VAL A 144 -33.16 -19.35 18.48
C VAL A 144 -34.67 -19.07 18.44
N THR A 145 -35.17 -18.26 17.51
CA THR A 145 -36.63 -18.03 17.33
C THR A 145 -37.32 -19.15 16.54
N ALA A 146 -36.61 -19.89 15.68
CA ALA A 146 -37.17 -21.03 14.96
C ALA A 146 -37.38 -22.27 15.84
N GLN A 147 -36.60 -22.43 16.92
CA GLN A 147 -36.71 -23.57 17.84
C GLN A 147 -37.87 -23.46 18.85
N GLY A 148 -38.46 -22.26 19.04
CA GLY A 148 -39.49 -22.00 20.06
C GLY A 148 -40.95 -22.07 19.58
N ARG A 149 -41.21 -22.46 18.32
CA ARG A 149 -42.56 -22.38 17.70
C ARG A 149 -43.12 -23.69 17.12
N ARG A 150 -42.61 -24.85 17.49
CA ARG A 150 -43.31 -26.14 17.35
C ARG A 150 -43.56 -26.67 18.77
N GLY A 151 -44.74 -26.48 19.38
CA GLY A 151 -45.96 -27.27 19.10
C GLY A 151 -45.62 -28.75 19.30
N GLY A 152 -45.87 -29.38 20.45
CA GLY A 152 -47.21 -29.60 21.00
C GLY A 152 -47.88 -30.74 20.23
N GLY A 153 -47.71 -31.99 20.66
CA GLY A 153 -48.31 -33.17 20.03
C GLY A 153 -47.47 -34.43 20.27
N GLY A 154 -48.06 -35.44 20.92
CA GLY A 154 -47.35 -36.56 21.54
C GLY A 154 -46.92 -37.70 20.62
N GLY A 155 -46.24 -38.67 21.25
CA GLY A 155 -46.10 -40.03 20.75
C GLY A 155 -44.66 -40.48 20.49
N GLY A 156 -44.15 -41.36 21.36
CA GLY A 156 -43.17 -42.37 20.99
C GLY A 156 -41.71 -42.10 21.36
N PHE A 157 -41.27 -42.68 22.48
CA PHE A 157 -39.88 -43.07 22.72
C PHE A 157 -39.46 -44.18 21.72
N PRO A 158 -38.18 -44.29 21.31
CA PRO A 158 -37.28 -45.10 22.13
C PRO A 158 -35.87 -44.53 22.34
N ILE A 159 -35.30 -45.04 23.43
CA ILE A 159 -33.97 -44.84 23.98
C ILE A 159 -32.89 -45.32 23.00
N ARG A 160 -31.82 -44.54 22.79
CA ARG A 160 -30.48 -45.11 22.60
C ARG A 160 -29.39 -44.21 23.16
N THR A 161 -28.54 -44.87 23.93
CA THR A 161 -27.45 -44.40 24.77
C THR A 161 -26.22 -43.90 24.01
N SER A 162 -25.46 -43.06 24.70
CA SER A 162 -23.98 -43.12 24.83
C SER A 162 -23.09 -42.42 23.79
N LYS A 163 -22.26 -41.54 24.39
CA LYS A 163 -20.86 -41.18 24.09
C LYS A 163 -20.57 -40.07 23.09
N ALA A 164 -20.12 -38.94 23.64
CA ALA A 164 -19.13 -38.07 23.01
C ALA A 164 -17.78 -38.82 22.87
N PRO A 165 -16.95 -38.40 21.91
CA PRO A 165 -15.55 -38.15 22.24
C PRO A 165 -15.07 -36.77 21.78
N LEU A 166 -14.23 -36.18 22.63
CA LEU A 166 -13.28 -35.11 22.36
C LEU A 166 -12.08 -35.64 21.55
N GLU A 167 -11.29 -34.68 21.03
CA GLU A 167 -9.96 -34.81 20.39
C GLU A 167 -9.96 -35.25 18.90
N GLN A 168 -9.16 -34.67 17.99
CA GLN A 168 -7.85 -34.02 18.13
C GLN A 168 -7.57 -33.07 16.94
N VAL A 169 -6.74 -32.06 17.22
CA VAL A 169 -6.08 -31.15 16.28
C VAL A 169 -5.02 -31.91 15.49
N GLU A 170 -4.98 -31.76 14.16
CA GLU A 170 -3.79 -32.06 13.36
C GLU A 170 -3.60 -31.02 12.27
N GLU A 171 -2.49 -30.29 12.38
CA GLU A 171 -1.85 -29.51 11.33
C GLU A 171 -1.50 -30.40 10.14
N ARG A 172 -1.78 -29.96 8.91
CA ARG A 172 -0.92 -30.31 7.76
C ARG A 172 -0.79 -29.14 6.79
N ASN A 173 0.46 -28.69 6.72
CA ASN A 173 1.08 -27.95 5.63
C ASN A 173 0.70 -28.52 4.25
N LEU A 174 0.39 -27.62 3.32
CA LEU A 174 0.90 -27.58 1.94
C LEU A 174 0.97 -26.10 1.52
#